data_AF-A0A1V6AE57-F1
#
_entry.id   AF-A0A1V6AE57-F1
#
_cell.length_a   1.000
_cell.length_b   1.000
_cell.length_c   1.000
_cell.angle_alpha   90.00
_cell.angle_beta   90.00
_cell.angle_gamma   90.00
#
_symmetry.space_group_name_H-M   'P 1'
#
loop_
_entity.id
_entity.type
_entity.pdbx_description
1 polymer ?
#
loop_
_entity_poly.entity_id
_entity_poly.type
_entity_poly.pdbx_seq_one_letter_code
_entity_poly.pdbx_strand_id
1 'polypeptide(L)'
;MQSKYDFAKAKQKFGDKIQKEVAHIPTPLRICHEKKHIAYTENEEGFIEETKSIHPGIILKKKFLETSGLSPCALGMKINVPSQRLYDIINCKRSITPNLALRLAFYFRTSKYFWFELQSKYDFAKAKQKFGDKIQKEVAPGPRKSTEQDFLKIEQKALQVFESQKAMKEWFTSKIKSLGGRTPLDLKGTKKGIKIILEELKRLHIN
;
A
#
# COMPACT_ATOMS: atom_id res chain seq x y z
N MET A 1 32.21 50.74 1.10
CA MET A 1 32.88 49.43 0.94
C MET A 1 32.76 48.57 2.20
N GLN A 2 32.93 49.11 3.42
CA GLN A 2 32.88 48.37 4.69
C GLN A 2 31.57 47.59 4.98
N SER A 3 30.40 48.19 4.70
CA SER A 3 29.08 47.63 5.08
C SER A 3 28.72 46.30 4.40
N LYS A 4 29.15 46.06 3.16
CA LYS A 4 28.90 44.77 2.47
C LYS A 4 29.77 43.64 3.02
N TYR A 5 30.96 43.96 3.51
CA TYR A 5 31.90 42.99 4.09
C TYR A 5 31.43 42.53 5.49
N ASP A 6 30.88 43.44 6.29
CA ASP A 6 30.30 43.13 7.59
C ASP A 6 29.03 42.26 7.46
N PHE A 7 28.21 42.51 6.44
CA PHE A 7 27.04 41.67 6.15
C PHE A 7 27.42 40.23 5.74
N ALA A 8 28.47 40.07 4.93
CA ALA A 8 28.94 38.75 4.53
C ALA A 8 29.46 37.95 5.74
N LYS A 9 30.22 38.61 6.62
CA LYS A 9 30.79 38.02 7.84
C LYS A 9 29.71 37.69 8.87
N ALA A 10 28.67 38.52 8.98
CA ALA A 10 27.50 38.27 9.82
C ALA A 10 26.65 37.10 9.30
N LYS A 11 26.44 37.00 7.98
CA LYS A 11 25.70 35.91 7.33
C LYS A 11 26.42 34.57 7.45
N GLN A 12 27.75 34.58 7.36
CA GLN A 12 28.59 33.41 7.61
C GLN A 12 28.54 32.97 9.07
N LYS A 13 28.74 33.89 10.03
CA LYS A 13 28.60 33.59 11.47
C LYS A 13 27.21 33.08 11.85
N PHE A 14 26.15 33.63 11.24
CA PHE A 14 24.79 33.16 11.45
C PHE A 14 24.59 31.75 10.85
N GLY A 15 25.11 31.51 9.65
CA GLY A 15 25.14 30.19 9.03
C GLY A 15 25.85 29.14 9.87
N ASP A 16 27.04 29.45 10.39
CA ASP A 16 27.84 28.56 11.23
C ASP A 16 27.17 28.28 12.58
N LYS A 17 26.47 29.27 13.15
CA LYS A 17 25.70 29.12 14.40
C LYS A 17 24.47 28.23 14.21
N ILE A 18 23.73 28.44 13.12
CA ILE A 18 22.61 27.56 12.73
C ILE A 18 23.12 26.14 12.45
N GLN A 19 24.24 25.98 11.73
CA GLN A 19 24.80 24.65 11.45
C GLN A 19 25.22 23.91 12.72
N LYS A 20 25.82 24.59 13.70
CA LYS A 20 26.15 23.97 15.00
C LYS A 20 24.93 23.63 15.86
N GLU A 21 23.88 24.45 15.84
CA GLU A 21 22.63 24.16 16.55
C GLU A 21 21.81 23.05 15.87
N VAL A 22 21.83 22.99 14.53
CA VAL A 22 21.11 21.97 13.73
C VAL A 22 21.84 20.62 13.72
N ALA A 23 23.17 20.59 13.92
CA ALA A 23 23.95 19.35 13.96
C ALA A 23 23.59 18.41 15.14
N HIS A 24 22.95 18.92 16.19
CA HIS A 24 22.48 18.12 17.33
C HIS A 24 20.98 17.76 17.25
N ILE A 25 20.27 18.25 16.22
CA ILE A 25 18.88 17.87 15.97
C ILE A 25 18.94 16.55 15.20
N PRO A 26 18.44 15.42 15.74
CA PRO A 26 18.32 14.21 14.95
C PRO A 26 17.54 14.56 13.69
N THR A 27 18.19 14.38 12.54
CA THR A 27 17.69 14.76 11.22
C THR A 27 16.22 14.35 11.13
N PRO A 28 15.27 15.29 10.91
CA PRO A 28 13.90 14.89 10.71
C PRO A 28 13.92 14.04 9.45
N LEU A 29 13.47 12.78 9.55
CA LEU A 29 13.01 12.02 8.40
C LEU A 29 12.14 12.99 7.61
N ARG A 30 12.64 13.46 6.47
CA ARG A 30 12.03 14.51 5.67
C ARG A 30 10.84 13.90 4.97
N ILE A 31 9.76 13.75 5.71
CA ILE A 31 8.45 13.34 5.22
C ILE A 31 7.48 14.43 5.65
N CYS A 32 7.63 15.62 5.06
CA CYS A 32 6.62 16.65 5.12
C CYS A 32 6.17 17.00 3.70
N HIS A 33 4.93 16.57 3.44
CA HIS A 33 3.96 17.08 2.47
C HIS A 33 4.37 17.08 1.00
N GLU A 34 3.68 16.27 0.19
CA GLU A 34 2.56 16.77 -0.63
C GLU A 34 1.88 15.59 -1.34
N LYS A 35 0.55 15.61 -1.38
CA LYS A 35 -0.42 14.68 -2.01
C LYS A 35 0.15 13.67 -3.02
N LYS A 36 0.67 12.56 -2.55
CA LYS A 36 0.59 11.24 -3.19
C LYS A 36 0.52 10.22 -2.07
N HIS A 37 -0.40 9.28 -2.16
CA HIS A 37 -0.21 7.98 -1.53
C HIS A 37 1.07 7.39 -2.16
N ILE A 38 2.22 7.68 -1.56
CA ILE A 38 3.49 7.01 -1.82
C ILE A 38 3.60 6.07 -0.62
N ALA A 39 3.23 4.80 -0.76
CA ALA A 39 4.12 3.78 -1.32
C ALA A 39 5.54 4.04 -0.80
N TYR A 40 5.93 3.25 0.20
CA TYR A 40 7.29 3.07 0.67
C TYR A 40 8.26 3.34 -0.48
N THR A 41 9.03 4.43 -0.39
CA THR A 41 10.00 4.80 -1.42
C THR A 41 10.96 3.64 -1.60
N GLU A 42 11.14 3.27 -2.86
CA GLU A 42 11.94 2.16 -3.34
C GLU A 42 13.33 2.13 -2.69
N ASN A 43 13.57 1.02 -1.99
CA ASN A 43 14.86 0.33 -1.87
C ASN A 43 16.05 1.08 -1.26
N GLU A 44 16.14 1.06 0.07
CA GLU A 44 17.43 0.86 0.76
C GLU A 44 17.26 -0.20 1.87
N GLU A 45 17.70 -1.41 1.53
CA GLU A 45 18.08 -2.54 2.40
C GLU A 45 17.17 -2.85 3.61
N GLY A 46 16.14 -3.66 3.34
CA GLY A 46 15.34 -4.27 4.38
C GLY A 46 14.15 -5.02 3.81
N PHE A 47 14.44 -6.10 3.07
CA PHE A 47 13.47 -7.09 2.62
C PHE A 47 12.63 -7.54 3.84
N ILE A 48 11.40 -7.04 3.97
CA ILE A 48 10.41 -7.73 4.81
C ILE A 48 9.82 -8.78 3.88
N GLU A 49 10.46 -9.95 3.85
CA GLU A 49 9.89 -11.14 3.22
C GLU A 49 8.42 -11.27 3.61
N GLU A 50 7.59 -11.53 2.59
CA GLU A 50 6.13 -11.57 2.61
C GLU A 50 5.52 -12.62 3.59
N THR A 51 6.36 -13.26 4.41
CA THR A 51 6.01 -14.39 5.28
C THR A 51 6.32 -14.19 6.75
N LYS A 52 6.99 -13.09 7.15
CA LYS A 52 7.27 -12.81 8.57
C LYS A 52 6.72 -11.46 8.98
N SER A 53 5.43 -11.41 9.25
CA SER A 53 4.79 -10.22 9.82
C SER A 53 5.43 -9.88 11.17
N ILE A 54 6.16 -8.77 11.24
CA ILE A 54 6.86 -8.33 12.45
C ILE A 54 5.88 -7.52 13.30
N HIS A 55 5.83 -7.80 14.61
CA HIS A 55 5.02 -7.03 15.54
C HIS A 55 5.45 -5.54 15.53
N PRO A 56 4.53 -4.58 15.46
CA PRO A 56 4.87 -3.15 15.34
C PRO A 56 5.71 -2.64 16.52
N GLY A 57 5.58 -3.24 17.71
CA GLY A 57 6.43 -2.91 18.87
C GLY A 57 7.92 -3.22 18.67
N ILE A 58 8.26 -4.23 17.87
CA ILE A 58 9.66 -4.53 17.53
C ILE A 58 10.21 -3.44 16.61
N ILE A 59 9.40 -2.97 15.66
CA ILE A 59 9.76 -1.88 14.74
C ILE A 59 9.93 -0.57 15.51
N LEU A 60 9.01 -0.27 16.44
CA LEU A 60 9.13 0.88 17.34
C LEU A 60 10.45 0.86 18.11
N LYS A 61 10.83 -0.29 18.67
CA LYS A 61 12.10 -0.43 19.40
C LYS A 61 13.31 -0.23 18.48
N LYS A 62 13.42 -1.02 17.40
CA LYS A 62 14.61 -1.07 16.55
C LYS A 62 14.82 0.17 15.70
N LYS A 63 13.76 0.69 15.07
CA LYS A 63 13.89 1.77 14.08
C LYS A 63 13.73 3.16 14.67
N PHE A 64 13.05 3.29 15.81
CA PHE A 64 12.76 4.60 16.40
C PHE A 64 13.47 4.79 17.74
N LEU A 65 13.29 3.90 18.72
CA LEU A 65 13.87 4.08 20.05
C LEU A 65 15.40 3.95 20.04
N GLU A 66 15.93 2.89 19.43
CA GLU A 66 17.38 2.65 19.35
C GLU A 66 18.07 3.76 18.52
N THR A 67 17.52 4.13 17.37
CA THR A 67 18.06 5.20 16.51
C THR A 67 18.08 6.58 17.19
N SER A 68 17.12 6.86 18.07
CA SER A 68 17.02 8.15 18.77
C SER A 68 17.63 8.14 20.17
N GLY A 69 18.17 7.00 20.63
CA GLY A 69 18.68 6.84 21.99
C GLY A 69 17.60 7.05 23.08
N LEU A 70 16.32 6.87 22.75
CA LEU A 70 15.21 7.12 23.68
C LEU A 70 14.82 5.84 24.42
N SER A 71 14.67 5.95 25.75
CA SER A 71 14.05 4.87 26.53
C SER A 71 12.53 4.84 26.32
N PRO A 72 11.87 3.68 26.47
CA PRO A 72 10.41 3.59 26.42
C PRO A 72 9.73 4.49 27.46
N CYS A 73 10.35 4.65 28.63
CA CYS A 73 9.85 5.53 29.68
C CYS A 73 9.91 7.00 29.26
N ALA A 74 11.04 7.44 28.69
CA ALA A 74 11.20 8.79 28.17
C ALA A 74 10.21 9.08 27.04
N LEU A 75 9.98 8.12 26.14
CA LEU A 75 8.95 8.25 25.11
C LEU A 75 7.57 8.43 25.75
N GLY A 76 7.21 7.59 26.72
CA GLY A 76 5.91 7.63 27.41
C GLY A 76 5.60 9.00 28.01
N MET A 77 6.58 9.62 28.66
CA MET A 77 6.45 10.99 29.18
C MET A 77 6.21 12.00 28.06
N LYS A 78 6.96 11.93 26.96
CA LYS A 78 6.85 12.88 25.84
C LYS A 78 5.52 12.76 25.08
N ILE A 79 4.97 11.55 24.97
CA ILE A 79 3.70 11.32 24.27
C ILE A 79 2.48 11.26 25.21
N ASN A 80 2.68 11.48 26.51
CA ASN A 80 1.67 11.36 27.56
C ASN A 80 0.93 10.01 27.51
N VAL A 81 1.69 8.92 27.58
CA VAL A 81 1.21 7.54 27.63
C VAL A 81 1.96 6.80 28.75
N PRO A 82 1.26 6.01 29.59
CA PRO A 82 1.92 5.23 30.63
C PRO A 82 3.04 4.35 30.08
N SER A 83 4.22 4.42 30.68
CA SER A 83 5.41 3.66 30.25
C SER A 83 5.13 2.16 30.16
N GLN A 84 4.32 1.62 31.08
CA GLN A 84 3.90 0.21 31.07
C GLN A 84 3.23 -0.18 29.75
N ARG A 85 2.39 0.70 29.19
CA ARG A 85 1.73 0.44 27.91
C ARG A 85 2.75 0.33 26.77
N LEU A 86 3.78 1.16 26.78
CA LEU A 86 4.85 1.09 25.78
C LEU A 86 5.69 -0.17 25.95
N TYR A 87 6.00 -0.57 27.18
CA TYR A 87 6.68 -1.85 27.45
C TYR A 87 5.88 -3.05 26.96
N ASP A 88 4.57 -3.09 27.21
CA ASP A 88 3.71 -4.18 26.74
C ASP A 88 3.71 -4.29 25.21
N ILE A 89 3.70 -3.15 24.51
CA ILE A 89 3.72 -3.09 23.05
C ILE A 89 5.07 -3.58 22.51
N ILE A 90 6.18 -3.09 23.08
CA ILE A 90 7.54 -3.49 22.69
C ILE A 90 7.74 -4.99 22.90
N ASN A 91 7.18 -5.54 23.99
CA ASN A 91 7.22 -6.97 24.31
C ASN A 91 6.17 -7.80 23.56
N CYS A 92 5.51 -7.24 22.55
CA CYS A 92 4.52 -7.92 21.71
C CYS A 92 3.30 -8.47 22.49
N LYS A 93 3.03 -7.93 23.69
CA LYS A 93 1.89 -8.30 24.53
C LYS A 93 0.63 -7.50 24.20
N ARG A 94 0.79 -6.36 23.52
CA ARG A 94 -0.31 -5.44 23.23
C ARG A 94 -0.18 -4.82 21.84
N SER A 95 -1.33 -4.67 21.19
CA SER A 95 -1.45 -3.98 19.91
C SER A 95 -1.37 -2.46 20.05
N ILE A 96 -0.96 -1.78 18.97
CA ILE A 96 -1.03 -0.33 18.87
C ILE A 96 -2.48 0.09 18.63
N THR A 97 -3.04 0.91 19.52
CA THR A 97 -4.38 1.48 19.36
C THR A 97 -4.35 2.73 18.47
N PRO A 98 -5.49 3.13 17.86
CA PRO A 98 -5.55 4.36 17.04
C PRO A 98 -5.08 5.62 17.78
N ASN A 99 -5.44 5.77 19.07
CA ASN A 99 -4.99 6.89 19.90
C ASN A 99 -3.46 6.91 20.03
N LEU A 100 -2.84 5.75 20.29
CA LEU A 100 -1.39 5.68 20.37
C LEU A 100 -0.72 5.91 19.00
N ALA A 101 -1.29 5.39 17.92
CA ALA A 101 -0.80 5.63 16.56
C ALA A 101 -0.75 7.12 16.22
N LEU A 102 -1.78 7.90 16.59
CA LEU A 102 -1.79 9.36 16.42
C LEU A 102 -0.67 10.04 17.22
N ARG A 103 -0.44 9.60 18.46
CA ARG A 103 0.61 10.16 19.32
C ARG A 103 2.01 9.85 18.78
N LEU A 104 2.24 8.62 18.33
CA LEU A 104 3.50 8.20 17.70
C LEU A 104 3.73 8.93 16.38
N ALA A 105 2.68 9.09 15.57
CA ALA A 105 2.72 9.85 14.32
C ALA A 105 3.13 11.31 14.56
N PHE A 106 2.52 11.96 15.54
CA PHE A 106 2.84 13.34 15.90
C PHE A 106 4.29 13.46 16.41
N TYR A 107 4.70 12.59 17.33
CA TYR A 107 6.02 12.65 17.95
C TYR A 107 7.16 12.35 16.97
N PHE A 108 7.03 11.28 16.18
CA PHE A 108 8.05 10.86 15.21
C PHE A 108 7.91 11.50 13.84
N ARG A 109 6.94 12.41 13.65
CA ARG A 109 6.61 13.04 12.36
C ARG A 109 6.38 11.99 11.25
N THR A 110 5.66 10.93 11.59
CA THR A 110 5.31 9.83 10.67
C THR A 110 3.82 9.88 10.32
N SER A 111 3.42 9.12 9.31
CA SER A 111 1.99 8.97 9.00
C SER A 111 1.28 8.16 10.08
N LYS A 112 0.09 8.60 10.50
CA LYS A 112 -0.79 7.79 11.39
C LYS A 112 -1.14 6.42 10.78
N TYR A 113 -1.25 6.35 9.46
CA TYR A 113 -1.55 5.11 8.75
C TYR A 113 -0.39 4.12 8.78
N PHE A 114 0.85 4.59 8.88
CA PHE A 114 2.02 3.72 8.98
C PHE A 114 1.91 2.78 10.18
N TRP A 115 1.61 3.31 11.36
CA TRP A 115 1.46 2.51 12.58
C TRP A 115 0.27 1.54 12.50
N PHE A 116 -0.83 1.96 11.89
CA PHE A 116 -2.01 1.12 11.71
C PHE A 116 -1.78 0.01 10.67
N GLU A 117 -1.06 0.30 9.60
CA GLU A 117 -0.72 -0.66 8.56
C GLU A 117 0.19 -1.75 9.12
N LEU A 118 1.19 -1.39 9.94
CA LEU A 118 2.04 -2.38 10.62
C LEU A 118 1.23 -3.30 11.53
N GLN A 119 0.34 -2.74 12.35
CA GLN A 119 -0.54 -3.51 13.22
C GLN A 119 -1.46 -4.42 12.39
N SER A 120 -2.07 -3.88 11.34
CA SER A 120 -2.98 -4.62 10.46
C SER A 120 -2.26 -5.77 9.77
N LYS A 121 -1.08 -5.56 9.21
CA LYS A 121 -0.26 -6.63 8.59
C LYS A 121 0.04 -7.75 9.58
N TYR A 122 0.42 -7.40 10.81
CA TYR A 122 0.65 -8.37 11.88
C TYR A 122 -0.61 -9.15 12.26
N ASP A 123 -1.74 -8.46 12.45
CA ASP A 123 -2.99 -9.10 12.83
C ASP A 123 -3.54 -9.98 11.71
N PHE A 124 -3.42 -9.56 10.44
CA PHE A 124 -3.81 -10.36 9.28
C PHE A 124 -2.98 -11.63 9.16
N ALA A 125 -1.67 -11.55 9.32
CA ALA A 125 -0.82 -12.74 9.27
C ALA A 125 -1.13 -13.72 10.41
N LYS A 126 -1.35 -13.20 11.63
CA LYS A 126 -1.78 -14.02 12.77
C LYS A 126 -3.15 -14.66 12.54
N ALA A 127 -4.10 -13.91 11.98
CA ALA A 127 -5.42 -14.42 11.64
C ALA A 127 -5.37 -15.46 10.52
N LYS A 128 -4.55 -15.23 9.49
CA LYS A 128 -4.32 -16.17 8.38
C LYS A 128 -3.71 -17.48 8.91
N GLN A 129 -2.73 -17.40 9.80
CA GLN A 129 -2.14 -18.59 10.42
C GLN A 129 -3.17 -19.37 11.27
N LYS A 130 -4.03 -18.67 12.01
CA LYS A 130 -4.98 -19.31 12.93
C LYS A 130 -6.24 -19.84 12.25
N PHE A 131 -6.73 -19.16 11.22
CA PHE A 131 -8.05 -19.40 10.64
C PHE A 131 -8.04 -19.61 9.12
N GLY A 132 -6.90 -19.41 8.44
CA GLY A 132 -6.83 -19.42 6.98
C GLY A 132 -7.39 -20.68 6.34
N ASP A 133 -6.90 -21.85 6.77
CA ASP A 133 -7.31 -23.14 6.20
C ASP A 133 -8.78 -23.47 6.52
N LYS A 134 -9.26 -23.05 7.70
CA LYS A 134 -10.64 -23.26 8.12
C LYS A 134 -11.60 -22.40 7.28
N ILE A 135 -11.29 -21.12 7.13
CA ILE A 135 -12.09 -20.18 6.33
C ILE A 135 -12.14 -20.64 4.86
N GLN A 136 -11.04 -21.14 4.30
CA GLN A 136 -11.01 -21.65 2.92
C GLN A 136 -11.93 -22.85 2.70
N LYS A 137 -12.16 -23.68 3.73
CA LYS A 137 -13.07 -24.82 3.66
C LYS A 137 -14.54 -24.43 3.87
N GLU A 138 -14.79 -23.44 4.73
CA GLU A 138 -16.14 -23.04 5.12
C GLU A 138 -16.76 -22.00 4.18
N VAL A 139 -15.94 -21.16 3.56
CA VAL A 139 -16.39 -20.02 2.74
C VAL A 139 -16.03 -20.23 1.28
N ALA A 140 -17.05 -20.48 0.45
CA ALA A 140 -16.88 -20.45 -1.00
C ALA A 140 -16.60 -19.00 -1.46
N PRO A 141 -15.66 -18.79 -2.40
CA PRO A 141 -15.38 -17.45 -2.91
C PRO A 141 -16.64 -16.89 -3.59
N GLY A 142 -16.99 -15.65 -3.25
CA GLY A 142 -18.05 -14.93 -3.95
C GLY A 142 -17.74 -14.74 -5.44
N PRO A 143 -18.74 -14.44 -6.28
CA PRO A 143 -18.52 -14.20 -7.70
C PRO A 143 -17.54 -13.05 -7.89
N ARG A 144 -16.37 -13.33 -8.50
CA ARG A 144 -15.40 -12.28 -8.81
C ARG A 144 -16.01 -11.33 -9.85
N LYS A 145 -15.76 -10.03 -9.71
CA LYS A 145 -15.95 -9.09 -10.83
C LYS A 145 -14.94 -9.50 -11.91
N SER A 146 -15.39 -9.71 -13.14
CA SER A 146 -14.50 -9.98 -14.27
C SER A 146 -13.47 -8.86 -14.37
N THR A 147 -12.20 -9.21 -14.20
CA THR A 147 -11.07 -8.28 -14.21
C THR A 147 -10.60 -8.09 -15.66
N GLU A 148 -9.91 -7.00 -15.98
CA GLU A 148 -9.30 -6.76 -17.31
C GLU A 148 -8.49 -7.96 -17.84
N GLN A 149 -7.79 -8.66 -16.94
CA GLN A 149 -7.05 -9.88 -17.26
C GLN A 149 -7.94 -11.06 -17.68
N ASP A 150 -9.15 -11.16 -17.14
CA ASP A 150 -10.12 -12.19 -17.54
C ASP A 150 -10.61 -11.93 -18.98
N PHE A 151 -10.78 -10.66 -19.35
CA PHE A 151 -11.09 -10.27 -20.73
C PHE A 151 -9.93 -10.55 -21.68
N LEU A 152 -8.69 -10.25 -21.27
CA LEU A 152 -7.51 -10.54 -22.09
C LEU A 152 -7.37 -12.05 -22.35
N LYS A 153 -7.63 -12.89 -21.34
CA LYS A 153 -7.64 -14.36 -21.50
C LYS A 153 -8.75 -14.83 -22.45
N ILE A 154 -9.94 -14.22 -22.38
CA ILE A 154 -11.05 -14.52 -23.29
C ILE A 154 -10.71 -14.09 -24.72
N GLU A 155 -10.13 -12.91 -24.90
CA GLU A 155 -9.70 -12.37 -26.19
C GLU A 155 -8.60 -13.24 -26.81
N GLN A 156 -7.61 -13.65 -26.02
CA GLN A 156 -6.58 -14.60 -26.46
C GLN A 156 -7.17 -15.95 -26.90
N LYS A 157 -8.11 -16.52 -26.15
CA LYS A 157 -8.81 -17.76 -26.55
C LYS A 157 -9.62 -17.57 -27.83
N ALA A 158 -10.30 -16.45 -27.98
CA ALA A 158 -11.03 -16.15 -29.19
C ALA A 158 -10.07 -16.02 -30.38
N LEU A 159 -8.88 -15.44 -30.20
CA LEU A 159 -7.86 -15.34 -31.24
C LEU A 159 -7.23 -16.67 -31.64
N GLN A 160 -7.32 -17.69 -30.79
CA GLN A 160 -6.95 -19.06 -31.18
C GLN A 160 -7.97 -19.70 -32.11
N VAL A 161 -9.24 -19.32 -32.00
CA VAL A 161 -10.35 -19.84 -32.82
C VAL A 161 -10.50 -19.06 -34.13
N PHE A 162 -10.27 -17.74 -34.09
CA PHE A 162 -10.30 -16.88 -35.26
C PHE A 162 -8.87 -16.62 -35.72
N GLU A 163 -8.50 -17.12 -36.91
CA GLU A 163 -7.17 -17.00 -37.52
C GLU A 163 -6.59 -15.57 -37.55
N SER A 164 -7.46 -14.54 -37.46
CA SER A 164 -7.03 -13.15 -37.29
C SER A 164 -8.02 -12.31 -36.47
N GLN A 165 -7.49 -11.23 -35.86
CA GLN A 165 -8.34 -10.22 -35.20
C GLN A 165 -9.37 -9.60 -36.16
N LYS A 166 -9.02 -9.53 -37.46
CA LYS A 166 -9.87 -9.01 -38.52
C LYS A 166 -11.07 -9.92 -38.78
N ALA A 167 -10.83 -11.23 -38.93
CA ALA A 167 -11.89 -12.23 -39.08
C ALA A 167 -12.84 -12.25 -37.87
N MET A 168 -12.29 -12.13 -36.66
CA MET A 168 -13.07 -12.01 -35.44
C MET A 168 -13.98 -10.77 -35.46
N LYS A 169 -13.42 -9.59 -35.78
CA LYS A 169 -14.18 -8.33 -35.86
C LYS A 169 -15.26 -8.38 -36.94
N GLU A 170 -14.94 -8.89 -38.13
CA GLU A 170 -15.88 -9.02 -39.25
C GLU A 170 -17.03 -9.97 -38.89
N TRP A 171 -16.71 -11.13 -38.30
CA TRP A 171 -17.71 -12.09 -37.82
C TRP A 171 -18.63 -11.47 -36.77
N PHE A 172 -18.07 -10.78 -35.77
CA PHE A 172 -18.88 -10.06 -34.79
C PHE A 172 -19.73 -8.98 -35.46
N THR A 173 -19.19 -8.20 -36.40
CA THR A 173 -19.97 -7.17 -37.12
C THR A 173 -21.13 -7.71 -37.95
N SER A 174 -20.96 -8.89 -38.54
CA SER A 174 -22.03 -9.58 -39.26
C SER A 174 -23.18 -10.00 -38.32
N LYS A 175 -22.85 -10.48 -37.12
CA LYS A 175 -23.85 -10.90 -36.12
C LYS A 175 -24.59 -9.72 -35.44
N ILE A 176 -24.01 -8.53 -35.42
CA ILE A 176 -24.60 -7.32 -34.77
C ILE A 176 -25.90 -6.86 -35.43
N LYS A 177 -26.07 -7.07 -36.74
CA LYS A 177 -27.32 -6.73 -37.45
C LYS A 177 -28.54 -7.46 -36.87
N SER A 178 -28.37 -8.64 -36.27
CA SER A 178 -29.47 -9.39 -35.64
C SER A 178 -29.70 -9.05 -34.16
N LEU A 179 -28.77 -8.36 -33.49
CA LEU A 179 -28.79 -8.12 -32.04
C LEU A 179 -29.05 -6.66 -31.64
N GLY A 180 -29.53 -5.83 -32.56
CA GLY A 180 -29.96 -4.46 -32.25
C GLY A 180 -28.84 -3.41 -32.24
N GLY A 181 -27.76 -3.61 -33.00
CA GLY A 181 -26.87 -2.53 -33.42
C GLY A 181 -25.78 -2.07 -32.46
N ARG A 182 -25.50 -2.77 -31.35
CA ARG A 182 -24.35 -2.48 -30.47
C ARG A 182 -23.26 -3.53 -30.66
N THR A 183 -21.99 -3.11 -30.78
CA THR A 183 -20.90 -4.08 -30.95
C THR A 183 -20.60 -4.78 -29.62
N PRO A 184 -20.30 -6.10 -29.64
CA PRO A 184 -19.82 -6.78 -28.45
C PRO A 184 -18.51 -6.16 -27.90
N LEU A 185 -17.76 -5.46 -28.77
CA LEU A 185 -16.59 -4.66 -28.40
C LEU A 185 -16.99 -3.40 -27.59
N ASP A 186 -18.11 -2.74 -27.94
CA ASP A 186 -18.70 -1.61 -27.19
C ASP A 186 -19.27 -2.05 -25.83
N LEU A 187 -19.49 -3.35 -25.67
CA LEU A 187 -19.97 -3.96 -24.43
C LEU A 187 -18.86 -4.56 -23.56
N LYS A 188 -17.56 -4.34 -23.90
CA LYS A 188 -16.37 -4.87 -23.19
C LYS A 188 -16.35 -4.62 -21.67
N GLY A 189 -17.20 -3.75 -21.12
CA GLY A 189 -17.33 -3.50 -19.68
C GLY A 189 -18.65 -3.98 -19.03
N THR A 190 -19.61 -4.54 -19.77
CA THR A 190 -20.94 -4.87 -19.24
C THR A 190 -21.16 -6.38 -19.12
N LYS A 191 -21.67 -6.83 -17.95
CA LYS A 191 -21.99 -8.25 -17.69
C LYS A 191 -22.87 -8.88 -18.79
N LYS A 192 -23.77 -8.09 -19.39
CA LYS A 192 -24.71 -8.53 -20.44
C LYS A 192 -23.99 -8.81 -21.77
N GLY A 193 -23.05 -7.95 -22.20
CA GLY A 193 -22.28 -8.19 -23.41
C GLY A 193 -21.38 -9.40 -23.32
N ILE A 194 -20.69 -9.55 -22.19
CA ILE A 194 -19.82 -10.71 -21.92
C ILE A 194 -20.63 -12.02 -21.99
N LYS A 195 -21.81 -12.06 -21.38
CA LYS A 195 -22.69 -13.24 -21.41
C LYS A 195 -23.08 -13.62 -22.84
N ILE A 196 -23.47 -12.64 -23.66
CA ILE A 196 -23.86 -12.87 -25.06
C ILE A 196 -22.67 -13.37 -25.89
N ILE A 197 -21.48 -12.76 -25.73
CA ILE A 197 -20.25 -13.21 -26.40
C ILE A 197 -19.93 -14.65 -26.01
N LEU A 198 -19.98 -14.98 -24.72
CA LEU A 198 -19.68 -16.33 -24.24
C LEU A 198 -20.71 -17.37 -24.69
N GLU A 199 -22.01 -17.04 -24.73
CA GLU A 199 -23.04 -17.94 -25.27
C GLU A 199 -22.86 -18.20 -26.77
N GLU A 200 -22.51 -17.19 -27.55
CA GLU A 200 -22.27 -17.35 -28.99
C GLU A 200 -20.96 -18.10 -29.28
N LEU A 201 -19.88 -17.83 -28.54
CA LEU A 201 -18.64 -18.61 -28.66
C LEU A 201 -18.85 -20.09 -28.29
N LYS A 202 -19.73 -20.38 -27.31
CA LYS A 202 -20.15 -21.76 -27.00
C LYS A 202 -20.96 -22.40 -28.12
N ARG A 203 -21.82 -21.65 -28.82
CA ARG A 203 -22.58 -22.14 -29.99
C ARG A 203 -21.68 -22.46 -31.19
N LEU A 204 -20.57 -21.74 -31.32
CA LEU A 204 -19.55 -22.00 -32.33
C LEU A 204 -18.63 -23.19 -31.98
N HIS A 205 -18.63 -23.65 -30.73
CA HIS A 205 -18.11 -24.96 -30.35
C HIS A 205 -19.14 -26.04 -30.69
N ILE A 206 -19.10 -26.55 -31.92
CA ILE A 206 -19.49 -27.93 -32.18
C ILE A 206 -18.51 -28.78 -31.34
N ASN A 207 -19.02 -29.41 -30.26
CA ASN A 207 -18.32 -30.27 -29.28
C ASN A 207 -16.79 -30.12 -29.16
#